data_AF-A0A8W8NZP5-F1
#
_entry.id   AF-A0A8W8NZP5-F1
#
_cell.length_a   1.000
_cell.length_b   1.000
_cell.length_c   1.000
_cell.angle_alpha   90.00
_cell.angle_beta   90.00
_cell.angle_gamma   90.00
#
_symmetry.space_group_name_H-M   'P 1'
#
loop_
_entity.id
_entity.type
_entity.pdbx_description
1 polymer ?
#
loop_
_entity_poly.entity_id
_entity_poly.type
_entity_poly.pdbx_seq_one_letter_code
_entity_poly.pdbx_strand_id
1 'polypeptide(L)' 'QNFVSSEVMKAGYTGEKMTLDKLTVYGMLVTPKSVTVNGKGAQFQYNSPVKTLTVSIPLVDLLKPFSVKWM' A
#
# COMPACT_ATOMS: atom_id res chain seq x y z
N GLN A 1 -2.71 -2.97 11.20
CA GLN A 1 -1.38 -3.46 10.75
C GLN A 1 -0.77 -2.39 9.84
N ASN A 2 0.57 -2.25 9.81
CA ASN A 2 1.26 -1.16 9.09
C ASN A 2 2.30 -1.76 8.11
N PHE A 3 2.36 -1.24 6.87
CA PHE A 3 3.46 -1.48 5.93
C PHE A 3 4.24 -0.17 5.73
N VAL A 4 5.57 -0.23 5.86
CA VAL A 4 6.50 0.89 5.56
C VAL A 4 7.54 0.39 4.58
N SER A 5 7.55 0.94 3.36
CA SER A 5 8.59 0.61 2.39
C SER A 5 9.88 1.35 2.72
N SER A 6 10.91 0.60 3.13
CA SER A 6 12.30 1.06 3.16
C SER A 6 13.20 0.28 2.18
N GLU A 7 12.63 -0.71 1.48
CA GLU A 7 13.37 -1.68 0.66
C GLU A 7 13.83 -1.10 -0.68
N VAL A 8 13.10 -0.13 -1.25
CA VAL A 8 13.44 0.47 -2.55
C VAL A 8 14.74 1.28 -2.48
N MET A 9 14.96 2.02 -1.40
CA MET A 9 16.23 2.74 -1.19
C MET A 9 17.41 1.80 -0.93
N LYS A 10 17.20 0.68 -0.25
CA LYS A 10 18.28 -0.31 0.03
C LYS A 10 18.81 -0.99 -1.23
N ALA A 11 17.97 -1.10 -2.27
CA ALA A 11 18.33 -1.77 -3.52
C ALA A 11 19.10 -0.88 -4.51
N GLY A 12 19.53 0.33 -4.13
CA GLY A 12 20.38 1.19 -4.95
C GLY A 12 19.69 1.86 -6.14
N TYR A 13 18.35 1.88 -6.17
CA TYR A 13 17.59 2.55 -7.22
C TYR A 13 17.69 4.07 -7.07
N THR A 14 18.32 4.71 -8.05
CA THR A 14 18.45 6.18 -8.16
C THR A 14 17.65 6.76 -9.34
N GLY A 15 16.91 5.90 -10.06
CA GLY A 15 16.12 6.28 -11.24
C GLY A 15 15.00 7.26 -10.92
N GLU A 16 14.81 8.22 -11.82
CA GLU A 16 13.80 9.27 -11.72
C GLU A 16 12.40 8.69 -11.48
N LYS A 17 11.80 9.05 -10.32
CA LYS A 17 10.40 8.84 -9.91
C LYS A 17 9.85 7.43 -10.12
N MET A 18 10.29 6.48 -9.29
CA MET A 18 9.52 5.25 -9.07
C MET A 18 8.28 5.57 -8.22
N THR A 19 7.08 5.37 -8.76
CA THR A 19 5.83 5.64 -8.05
C THR A 19 5.05 4.36 -7.81
N LEU A 20 4.37 4.28 -6.67
CA LEU A 20 3.46 3.20 -6.34
C LEU A 20 2.04 3.58 -6.76
N ASP A 21 1.48 2.78 -7.66
CA ASP A 21 0.11 2.94 -8.15
C ASP A 21 -0.90 2.03 -7.41
N LYS A 22 -0.48 0.81 -7.07
CA LYS A 22 -1.36 -0.19 -6.46
C LYS A 22 -0.63 -1.08 -5.46
N LEU A 23 -1.30 -1.39 -4.35
CA LEU A 23 -0.88 -2.39 -3.36
C LEU A 23 -1.90 -3.53 -3.33
N THR A 24 -1.41 -4.77 -3.34
CA THR A 24 -2.25 -5.97 -3.12
C THR A 24 -1.74 -6.72 -1.89
N VAL A 25 -2.64 -7.00 -0.95
CA VAL A 25 -2.37 -7.74 0.29
C VAL A 25 -3.16 -9.04 0.26
N TYR A 26 -2.47 -10.17 0.44
CA TYR A 26 -3.06 -11.50 0.47
C TYR A 26 -3.21 -12.02 1.90
N GLY A 27 -4.12 -12.97 2.11
CA GLY A 27 -4.30 -13.64 3.41
C GLY A 27 -4.99 -12.78 4.48
N MET A 28 -5.80 -11.81 4.08
CA MET A 28 -6.53 -10.94 5.01
C MET A 28 -7.68 -11.68 5.70
N LEU A 29 -7.53 -11.96 6.99
CA LEU A 29 -8.53 -12.69 7.79
C LEU A 29 -9.79 -11.86 8.08
N VAL A 30 -9.65 -10.54 8.21
CA VAL A 30 -10.72 -9.61 8.59
C VAL A 30 -10.98 -8.65 7.43
N THR A 31 -12.26 -8.41 7.14
CA THR A 31 -12.68 -7.41 6.15
C THR A 31 -12.31 -6.00 6.60
N PRO A 32 -11.50 -5.25 5.84
CA PRO A 32 -11.17 -3.88 6.19
C PRO A 32 -12.38 -2.95 5.98
N LYS A 33 -12.65 -2.11 6.97
CA LYS A 33 -13.68 -1.05 6.95
C LYS A 33 -13.15 0.24 6.36
N SER A 34 -11.85 0.51 6.54
CA SER A 34 -11.19 1.67 5.97
C SER A 34 -9.72 1.38 5.66
N VAL A 35 -9.21 2.11 4.68
CA VAL A 35 -7.80 2.10 4.31
C VAL A 35 -7.29 3.54 4.21
N THR A 36 -6.09 3.77 4.72
CA THR A 36 -5.41 5.06 4.59
C THR A 36 -4.01 4.88 4.01
N VAL A 37 -3.60 5.83 3.17
CA VAL A 37 -2.25 5.97 2.61
C VAL A 37 -1.70 7.31 3.09
N ASN A 38 -0.59 7.30 3.81
CA ASN A 38 0.01 8.48 4.44
C ASN A 38 -1.01 9.31 5.26
N GLY A 39 -1.91 8.61 5.96
CA GLY A 39 -2.96 9.21 6.79
C GLY A 39 -4.18 9.75 6.03
N LYS A 40 -4.21 9.70 4.70
CA LYS A 40 -5.37 10.09 3.89
C LYS A 40 -6.18 8.87 3.49
N GLY A 41 -7.51 8.99 3.47
CA GLY A 41 -8.40 7.91 3.01
C GLY A 41 -8.07 7.49 1.57
N ALA A 42 -8.05 6.18 1.32
CA ALA A 42 -7.72 5.61 0.02
C ALA A 42 -8.87 4.75 -0.50
N GLN A 43 -8.98 4.67 -1.83
CA GLN A 43 -9.90 3.75 -2.49
C GLN A 43 -9.35 2.32 -2.40
N PHE A 44 -10.21 1.37 -2.07
CA PHE A 44 -9.81 -0.03 -1.94
C PHE A 44 -10.95 -0.99 -2.29
N GLN A 45 -10.59 -2.23 -2.59
CA GLN A 45 -11.50 -3.34 -2.85
C GLN A 45 -11.04 -4.55 -2.03
N TYR A 46 -11.99 -5.21 -1.37
CA TYR A 46 -11.71 -6.45 -0.63
C TYR A 46 -12.51 -7.61 -1.22
N ASN A 47 -11.79 -8.67 -1.62
CA ASN A 47 -12.38 -9.91 -2.09
C ASN A 47 -12.34 -10.93 -0.94
N SER A 48 -13.48 -11.13 -0.28
CA SER A 48 -13.61 -12.02 0.89
C SER A 48 -13.37 -13.51 0.59
N PRO A 49 -13.89 -14.09 -0.52
CA PRO A 49 -13.59 -15.47 -0.90
C PRO A 49 -12.10 -15.82 -0.95
N VAL A 50 -11.29 -14.96 -1.57
CA VAL A 50 -9.83 -15.17 -1.71
C VAL A 50 -9.00 -14.33 -0.73
N LYS A 51 -9.64 -13.74 0.28
CA LYS A 51 -8.98 -13.01 1.38
C LYS A 51 -7.93 -11.99 0.90
N THR A 52 -8.29 -11.19 -0.11
CA THR A 52 -7.36 -10.28 -0.78
C THR A 52 -7.86 -8.83 -0.74
N LEU A 53 -7.00 -7.90 -0.33
CA LEU A 53 -7.23 -6.46 -0.36
C LEU A 53 -6.41 -5.82 -1.48
N THR A 54 -7.07 -5.07 -2.35
CA THR A 54 -6.44 -4.19 -3.34
C THR A 54 -6.65 -2.74 -2.93
N VAL A 55 -5.56 -1.95 -2.86
CA VAL A 55 -5.59 -0.52 -2.53
C VAL A 55 -5.05 0.28 -3.71
N SER A 56 -5.82 1.26 -4.17
CA SER A 56 -5.36 2.25 -5.13
C SER A 56 -4.53 3.31 -4.40
N ILE A 57 -3.31 3.54 -4.86
CA ILE A 57 -2.35 4.42 -4.21
C ILE A 57 -2.12 5.64 -5.12
N PRO A 58 -2.43 6.86 -4.65
CA PRO A 58 -2.26 8.06 -5.46
C PRO A 58 -0.77 8.41 -5.59
N LEU A 59 -0.13 7.95 -6.67
CA LEU A 59 1.21 8.33 -7.13
C LEU A 59 2.20 8.63 -5.98
N VAL A 60 2.40 7.65 -5.10
CA VAL A 60 3.32 7.80 -3.97
C VAL A 60 4.73 7.50 -4.42
N ASP A 61 5.64 8.45 -4.22
CA ASP A 61 7.07 8.29 -4.47
C ASP A 61 7.65 7.18 -3.58
N LEU A 62 8.12 6.10 -4.20
CA LEU A 62 8.68 4.93 -3.52
C LEU A 62 10.07 5.17 -2.95
N LEU A 63 10.75 6.25 -3.36
CA LEU A 63 12.02 6.68 -2.77
C LEU A 63 11.83 7.42 -1.46
N LYS A 64 10.58 7.67 -1.05
CA LYS A 64 10.23 8.28 0.24
C LYS A 64 9.51 7.26 1.12
N PRO A 65 9.68 7.33 2.46
CA PRO A 65 8.88 6.55 3.36
C PRO A 65 7.39 6.82 3.14
N PHE A 66 6.60 5.74 3.05
CA PHE A 66 5.14 5.82 3.04
C PHE A 66 4.54 4.80 3.98
N SER A 67 3.29 5.01 4.37
CA SER A 67 2.55 4.12 5.25
C SER A 67 1.18 3.79 4.68
N VAL A 68 0.82 2.51 4.67
CA VAL A 68 -0.54 2.04 4.40
C VAL A 68 -1.09 1.38 5.66
N LYS A 69 -2.30 1.77 6.06
CA LYS A 69 -3.00 1.21 7.23
C LYS A 69 -4.41 0.81 6.87
N TRP A 70 -4.87 -0.30 7.44
CA TRP A 70 -6.24 -0.79 7.34
C TRP A 70 -6.79 -1.16 8.72
N MET A 71 -8.09 -0.94 8.92
CA MET A 71 -8.86 -1.23 10.14
C MET A 71 -10.06 -2.09 9.85
#